data_AF-A0A0V0R6U9-F1
#
_entry.id   AF-A0A0V0R6U9-F1
#
_cell.length_a   1.000
_cell.length_b   1.000
_cell.length_c   1.000
_cell.angle_alpha   90.00
_cell.angle_beta   90.00
_cell.angle_gamma   90.00
#
_symmetry.space_group_name_H-M   'P 1'
#
loop_
_entity.id
_entity.type
_entity.pdbx_description
1 polymer ?
#
loop_
_entity_poly.entity_id
_entity_poly.type
_entity_poly.pdbx_seq_one_letter_code
_entity_poly.pdbx_strand_id
1 'polypeptide(L)'
;MASFDCEKCGHPHHIFGEGYLNQIKNQFGINNTVSLPLQSTLAHLSDIGKPQVIALPEEHTINKLYNKLADQVENELKNLEGKSPPVISYDENSNKLQIHIQGQLTHQLLEISPKKLRSVCSCALCIDEFSGKKLLKDEQIPENVKPTGIQTKGNYAVAIQWSDGHKTSIYPYTLIQEHAVQVE
;
A
#
# COMPACT_ATOMS: atom_id res chain seq x y z
N MET A 1 8.54 -11.17 3.40
CA MET A 1 7.74 -12.38 3.59
C MET A 1 8.56 -13.24 4.54
N ALA A 2 7.92 -14.03 5.40
CA ALA A 2 8.62 -14.73 6.47
C ALA A 2 9.83 -15.54 5.97
N SER A 3 10.95 -15.48 6.70
CA SER A 3 12.08 -16.40 6.51
C SER A 3 11.94 -17.57 7.48
N PHE A 4 12.49 -18.73 7.14
CA PHE A 4 12.70 -19.81 8.10
C PHE A 4 14.18 -19.79 8.51
N ASP A 5 14.46 -19.53 9.78
CA ASP A 5 15.84 -19.53 10.27
C ASP A 5 16.21 -20.94 10.71
N CYS A 6 17.15 -21.58 10.01
CA CYS A 6 17.53 -22.95 10.34
C CYS A 6 18.25 -23.00 11.69
N GLU A 7 17.67 -23.71 12.67
CA GLU A 7 18.23 -23.83 14.02
C GLU A 7 19.62 -24.51 14.07
N LYS A 8 20.00 -25.26 13.03
CA LYS A 8 21.30 -25.94 12.96
C LYS A 8 22.43 -25.09 12.38
N CYS A 9 22.15 -24.24 11.38
CA CYS A 9 23.18 -23.47 10.68
C CYS A 9 23.00 -21.95 10.78
N GLY A 10 21.90 -21.47 11.35
CA GLY A 10 21.57 -20.04 11.48
C GLY A 10 21.27 -19.33 10.17
N HIS A 11 21.21 -20.05 9.04
CA HIS A 11 20.93 -19.46 7.74
C HIS A 11 19.43 -19.17 7.56
N PRO A 12 19.06 -17.95 7.13
CA PRO A 12 17.67 -17.62 6.80
C PRO A 12 17.30 -18.19 5.43
N HIS A 13 16.26 -19.02 5.38
CA HIS A 13 15.71 -19.56 4.15
C HIS A 13 14.44 -18.80 3.76
N HIS A 14 14.46 -18.15 2.61
CA HIS A 14 13.32 -17.40 2.06
C HIS A 14 12.37 -18.34 1.30
N ILE A 15 11.71 -19.26 2.01
CA ILE A 15 10.84 -20.28 1.42
C ILE A 15 9.62 -19.72 0.65
N PHE A 16 9.30 -18.44 0.86
CA PHE A 16 8.24 -17.72 0.16
C PHE A 16 8.77 -16.69 -0.86
N GLY A 17 10.05 -16.74 -1.19
CA GLY A 17 10.71 -15.77 -2.07
C GLY A 17 11.00 -14.41 -1.40
N GLU A 18 11.78 -13.59 -2.10
CA GLU A 18 12.33 -12.33 -1.56
C GLU A 18 11.62 -11.07 -2.10
N GLY A 19 10.95 -11.16 -3.26
CA GLY A 19 10.45 -10.00 -3.99
C GLY A 19 9.08 -9.46 -3.54
N TYR A 20 8.23 -10.29 -2.93
CA TYR A 20 6.81 -9.94 -2.76
C TYR A 20 6.57 -8.77 -1.81
N LEU A 21 7.41 -8.57 -0.79
CA LEU A 21 7.29 -7.38 0.08
C LEU A 21 7.53 -6.08 -0.70
N ASN A 22 8.52 -6.07 -1.59
CA ASN A 22 8.81 -4.91 -2.43
C ASN A 22 7.67 -4.68 -3.44
N GLN A 23 7.07 -5.76 -3.93
CA GLN A 23 5.89 -5.67 -4.78
C GLN A 23 4.69 -5.03 -4.05
N ILE A 24 4.36 -5.45 -2.83
CA ILE A 24 3.29 -4.82 -2.03
C ILE A 24 3.57 -3.33 -1.79
N LYS A 25 4.81 -2.98 -1.45
CA LYS A 25 5.22 -1.57 -1.26
C LYS A 25 4.93 -0.75 -2.49
N ASN A 26 5.38 -1.21 -3.65
CA ASN A 26 5.23 -0.49 -4.91
C ASN A 26 3.77 -0.46 -5.39
N GLN A 27 3.03 -1.55 -5.18
CA GLN A 27 1.66 -1.70 -5.67
C GLN A 27 0.63 -0.95 -4.82
N PHE A 28 0.83 -0.93 -3.50
CA PHE A 28 -0.15 -0.38 -2.54
C PHE A 28 0.36 0.82 -1.73
N GLY A 29 1.61 1.26 -1.94
CA GLY A 29 2.18 2.40 -1.22
C GLY A 29 2.40 2.15 0.27
N ILE A 30 2.42 0.88 0.70
CA ILE A 30 2.55 0.51 2.12
C ILE A 30 4.04 0.48 2.49
N ASN A 31 4.60 1.63 2.87
CA ASN A 31 6.04 1.79 3.11
C ASN A 31 6.57 0.93 4.27
N ASN A 32 5.82 0.87 5.36
CA ASN A 32 6.21 0.15 6.57
C ASN A 32 5.76 -1.31 6.46
N THR A 33 6.72 -2.20 6.23
CA THR A 33 6.49 -3.65 6.22
C THR A 33 7.48 -4.32 7.15
N VAL A 34 7.00 -5.27 7.93
CA VAL A 34 7.83 -6.13 8.78
C VAL A 34 7.73 -7.58 8.31
N SER A 35 8.79 -8.35 8.57
CA SER A 35 8.85 -9.75 8.23
C SER A 35 9.19 -10.53 9.48
N LEU A 36 8.24 -11.32 9.98
CA LEU A 36 8.45 -12.17 11.14
C LEU A 36 8.98 -13.53 10.67
N PRO A 37 10.10 -14.04 11.20
CA PRO A 37 10.61 -15.35 10.82
C PRO A 37 9.72 -16.47 11.39
N LEU A 38 9.69 -17.60 10.70
CA LEU A 38 9.10 -18.84 11.18
C LEU A 38 10.08 -19.51 12.12
N GLN A 39 9.80 -19.43 13.43
CA GLN A 39 10.62 -20.06 14.46
C GLN A 39 9.72 -20.91 15.37
N SER A 40 10.17 -22.13 15.69
CA SER A 40 9.44 -23.06 16.54
C SER A 40 9.11 -22.46 17.91
N THR A 41 10.06 -21.71 18.49
CA THR A 41 9.91 -20.97 19.75
C THR A 41 8.76 -19.96 19.70
N LEU A 42 8.55 -19.26 18.57
CA LEU A 42 7.45 -18.30 18.44
C LEU A 42 6.09 -19.00 18.47
N ALA A 43 5.98 -20.14 17.80
CA ALA A 43 4.76 -20.94 17.77
C ALA A 43 4.45 -21.49 19.16
N HIS A 44 5.42 -22.14 19.81
CA HIS A 44 5.26 -22.68 21.16
C HIS A 44 4.85 -21.63 22.18
N LEU A 45 5.49 -20.45 22.16
CA LEU A 45 5.14 -19.34 23.05
C LEU A 45 3.70 -18.83 22.81
N SER A 46 3.25 -18.85 21.55
CA SER A 46 1.87 -18.50 21.20
C SER A 46 0.87 -19.55 21.71
N ASP A 47 1.18 -20.84 21.59
CA ASP A 47 0.33 -21.94 22.04
C ASP A 47 0.10 -21.92 23.56
N ILE A 48 1.13 -21.56 24.33
CA ILE A 48 1.02 -21.43 25.79
C ILE A 48 0.50 -20.05 26.24
N GLY A 49 0.19 -19.15 25.30
CA GLY A 49 -0.33 -17.81 25.59
C GLY A 49 0.68 -16.87 26.27
N LYS A 50 1.98 -17.06 26.07
CA LYS A 50 3.03 -16.21 26.64
C LYS A 50 3.59 -15.27 25.57
N PRO A 51 3.31 -13.95 25.62
CA PRO A 51 3.82 -13.00 24.64
C PRO A 51 5.34 -13.04 24.55
N GLN A 52 5.87 -13.02 23.33
CA GLN A 52 7.29 -13.23 23.05
C GLN A 52 8.15 -12.07 23.57
N VAL A 53 7.61 -10.85 23.53
CA VAL A 53 8.20 -9.65 24.13
C VAL A 53 8.39 -9.73 25.64
N ILE A 54 7.66 -10.62 26.32
CA ILE A 54 7.80 -10.90 27.77
C ILE A 54 8.70 -12.12 27.99
N ALA A 55 8.62 -13.12 27.11
CA ALA A 55 9.29 -14.40 27.29
C ALA A 55 10.77 -14.40 26.87
N LEU A 56 11.16 -13.54 25.92
CA LEU A 56 12.49 -13.50 25.32
C LEU A 56 13.30 -12.30 25.85
N PRO A 57 14.65 -12.38 25.87
CA PRO A 57 15.50 -11.25 26.24
C PRO A 57 15.28 -10.01 25.36
N GLU A 58 15.47 -8.80 25.90
CA GLU A 58 15.26 -7.55 25.16
C GLU A 58 16.09 -7.45 23.88
N GLU A 59 17.31 -7.97 23.90
CA GLU A 59 18.23 -7.99 22.76
C GLU A 59 17.85 -9.01 21.67
N HIS A 60 16.87 -9.87 21.93
CA HIS A 60 16.43 -10.90 20.99
C HIS A 60 15.89 -10.27 19.70
N THR A 61 16.21 -10.86 18.55
CA THR A 61 15.85 -10.34 17.22
C THR A 61 14.36 -10.08 17.07
N ILE A 62 13.52 -10.94 17.65
CA ILE A 62 12.05 -10.78 17.66
C ILE A 62 11.62 -9.54 18.43
N ASN A 63 12.17 -9.30 19.63
CA ASN A 63 11.82 -8.12 20.43
C ASN A 63 12.22 -6.84 19.69
N LYS A 64 13.41 -6.82 19.07
CA LYS A 64 13.84 -5.73 18.19
C LYS A 64 12.88 -5.51 17.02
N LEU A 65 12.34 -6.57 16.42
CA LEU A 65 11.36 -6.47 15.33
C LEU A 65 10.02 -5.85 15.81
N TYR A 66 9.51 -6.30 16.96
CA TYR A 66 8.28 -5.73 17.54
C TYR A 66 8.47 -4.27 17.97
N ASN A 67 9.60 -3.93 18.58
CA ASN A 67 9.92 -2.54 18.93
C ASN A 67 10.00 -1.67 17.69
N LYS A 68 10.69 -2.13 16.64
CA LYS A 68 10.73 -1.44 15.35
C LYS A 68 9.32 -1.23 14.76
N LEU A 69 8.45 -2.23 14.85
CA LEU A 69 7.06 -2.10 14.39
C LEU A 69 6.32 -1.02 15.20
N ALA A 70 6.48 -1.01 16.52
CA ALA A 70 5.88 0.00 17.39
C ALA A 70 6.38 1.41 17.06
N ASP A 71 7.70 1.59 16.89
CA ASP A 71 8.31 2.86 16.49
C ASP A 71 7.75 3.35 15.15
N GLN A 72 7.56 2.45 14.18
CA GLN A 72 6.97 2.78 12.88
C GLN A 72 5.52 3.26 13.02
N VAL A 73 4.71 2.60 13.87
CA VAL A 73 3.33 3.04 14.13
C VAL A 73 3.31 4.41 14.81
N GLU A 74 4.17 4.65 15.79
CA GLU A 74 4.27 5.94 16.46
C GLU A 74 4.66 7.07 15.50
N ASN A 75 5.63 6.82 14.62
CA ASN A 75 6.05 7.79 13.60
C ASN A 75 4.94 8.07 12.58
N GLU A 76 4.17 7.06 12.16
CA GLU A 76 3.01 7.27 11.29
C GLU A 76 1.93 8.12 11.98
N LEU A 77 1.65 7.89 13.25
CA LEU A 77 0.69 8.71 14.01
C LEU A 77 1.15 10.17 14.10
N LYS A 78 2.43 10.42 14.43
CA LYS A 78 3.00 11.77 14.43
C LYS A 78 2.93 12.43 13.05
N ASN A 79 3.17 11.67 11.98
CA ASN A 79 3.09 12.18 10.62
C ASN A 79 1.66 12.55 10.17
N LEU A 80 0.65 11.92 10.79
CA LEU A 80 -0.76 12.19 10.55
C LEU A 80 -1.29 13.37 11.37
N GLU A 81 -0.61 13.79 12.45
CA GLU A 81 -1.06 14.92 13.26
C GLU A 81 -1.19 16.20 12.42
N GLY A 82 -2.42 16.71 12.33
CA GLY A 82 -2.77 17.90 11.56
C GLY A 82 -2.71 17.73 10.04
N LYS A 83 -2.65 16.50 9.52
CA LYS A 83 -2.85 16.20 8.09
C LYS A 83 -4.16 15.44 7.89
N SER A 84 -4.97 15.89 6.95
CA SER A 84 -6.13 15.14 6.48
C SER A 84 -5.79 14.36 5.21
N PRO A 85 -6.39 13.16 5.00
CA PRO A 85 -6.22 12.44 3.75
C PRO A 85 -6.71 13.28 2.56
N PRO A 86 -6.08 13.16 1.38
CA PRO A 86 -6.53 13.85 0.19
C PRO A 86 -7.98 13.49 -0.16
N VAL A 87 -8.77 14.50 -0.50
CA VAL A 87 -10.15 14.33 -0.98
C VAL A 87 -10.13 14.28 -2.49
N ILE A 88 -10.78 13.27 -3.06
CA ILE A 88 -10.83 13.06 -4.51
C ILE A 88 -12.26 13.22 -4.98
N SER A 89 -12.45 14.12 -5.94
CA SER A 89 -13.72 14.39 -6.61
C SER A 89 -13.58 14.19 -8.12
N TYR A 90 -14.71 14.01 -8.80
CA TYR A 90 -14.76 13.90 -10.25
C TYR A 90 -15.62 15.04 -10.81
N ASP A 91 -15.06 15.81 -11.72
CA ASP A 91 -15.79 16.82 -12.49
C ASP A 91 -16.24 16.22 -13.83
N GLU A 92 -17.56 16.04 -13.96
CA GLU A 92 -18.16 15.49 -15.18
C GLU A 92 -18.00 16.41 -16.40
N ASN A 93 -17.90 17.74 -16.19
CA ASN A 93 -17.85 18.70 -17.29
C ASN A 93 -16.49 18.69 -17.98
N SER A 94 -15.41 18.70 -17.20
CA SER A 94 -14.04 18.65 -17.73
C SER A 94 -13.53 17.22 -17.92
N ASN A 95 -14.27 16.21 -17.46
CA ASN A 95 -13.86 14.81 -17.40
C ASN A 95 -12.50 14.64 -16.69
N LYS A 96 -12.36 15.24 -15.50
CA LYS A 96 -11.12 15.20 -14.70
C LYS A 96 -11.39 14.77 -13.27
N LEU A 97 -10.43 14.04 -12.70
CA LEU A 97 -10.36 13.78 -11.27
C LEU A 97 -9.56 14.90 -10.62
N GLN A 98 -10.13 15.50 -9.58
CA GLN A 98 -9.54 16.56 -8.79
C GLN A 98 -9.13 16.01 -7.44
N ILE A 99 -7.87 16.25 -7.06
CA ILE A 99 -7.30 15.81 -5.79
C ILE A 99 -7.00 17.06 -4.96
N HIS A 100 -7.77 17.21 -3.90
CA HIS A 100 -7.61 18.29 -2.94
C HIS A 100 -6.74 17.81 -1.78
N ILE A 101 -5.54 18.37 -1.69
CA ILE A 101 -4.60 18.09 -0.61
C ILE A 101 -4.67 19.27 0.36
N GLN A 102 -5.16 19.00 1.57
CA GLN A 102 -5.21 19.98 2.66
C GLN A 102 -4.02 19.74 3.60
N GLY A 103 -3.04 20.64 3.55
CA GLY A 103 -1.98 20.75 4.55
C GLY A 103 -2.31 21.81 5.60
N GLN A 104 -1.49 21.89 6.67
CA GLN A 104 -1.67 22.89 7.73
C GLN A 104 -1.58 24.35 7.21
N LEU A 105 -0.82 24.59 6.14
CA LEU A 105 -0.55 25.93 5.58
C LEU A 105 -0.72 26.02 4.06
N THR A 106 -1.05 24.91 3.40
CA THR A 106 -1.09 24.82 1.93
C THR A 106 -2.33 24.08 1.47
N HIS A 107 -2.99 24.61 0.44
CA HIS A 107 -4.00 23.89 -0.33
C HIS A 107 -3.42 23.65 -1.72
N GLN A 108 -3.29 22.38 -2.10
CA GLN A 108 -2.83 22.01 -3.43
C GLN A 108 -3.96 21.29 -4.15
N LEU A 109 -4.25 21.73 -5.37
CA LEU A 109 -5.16 21.06 -6.28
C LEU A 109 -4.34 20.37 -7.36
N LEU A 110 -4.50 19.06 -7.47
CA LEU A 110 -3.95 18.27 -8.57
C LEU A 110 -5.08 17.75 -9.45
N GLU A 111 -4.82 17.62 -10.74
CA GLU A 111 -5.76 17.07 -11.70
C GLU A 111 -5.16 15.88 -12.46
N ILE A 112 -5.98 14.86 -12.71
CA ILE A 112 -5.62 13.71 -13.54
C ILE A 112 -6.81 13.28 -14.39
N SER A 113 -6.56 12.86 -15.64
CA SER A 113 -7.64 12.32 -16.46
C SER A 113 -8.03 10.91 -16.01
N PRO A 114 -9.32 10.55 -16.03
CA PRO A 114 -9.81 9.20 -15.75
C PRO A 114 -9.05 8.11 -16.48
N LYS A 115 -8.81 8.29 -17.79
CA LYS A 115 -8.07 7.32 -18.60
C LYS A 115 -6.63 7.14 -18.12
N LYS A 116 -5.94 8.24 -17.78
CA LYS A 116 -4.57 8.18 -17.29
C LYS A 116 -4.49 7.46 -15.94
N LEU A 117 -5.41 7.75 -15.02
CA LEU A 117 -5.45 7.03 -13.74
C LEU A 117 -5.83 5.55 -13.93
N ARG A 118 -6.75 5.26 -14.84
CA ARG A 118 -7.15 3.89 -15.18
C ARG A 118 -5.98 3.08 -15.77
N SER A 119 -5.11 3.71 -16.56
CA SER A 119 -3.97 3.04 -17.19
C SER A 119 -2.85 2.68 -16.23
N VAL A 120 -2.80 3.32 -15.06
CA VAL A 120 -1.85 3.00 -13.97
C VAL A 120 -2.47 2.11 -12.89
N CYS A 121 -3.61 1.45 -13.18
CA CYS A 121 -4.24 0.52 -12.27
C CYS A 121 -3.31 -0.67 -11.96
N SER A 122 -3.01 -0.86 -10.69
CA SER A 122 -2.12 -1.92 -10.20
C SER A 122 -2.87 -3.06 -9.49
N CYS A 123 -4.14 -3.30 -9.80
CA CYS A 123 -4.87 -4.43 -9.18
C CYS A 123 -4.48 -5.79 -9.80
N ALA A 124 -4.89 -6.89 -9.17
CA ALA A 124 -4.64 -8.26 -9.62
C ALA A 124 -5.16 -8.59 -11.03
N LEU A 125 -6.16 -7.85 -11.53
CA LEU A 125 -6.68 -8.01 -12.90
C LEU A 125 -5.83 -7.24 -13.94
N CYS A 126 -5.03 -6.28 -13.50
CA CYS A 126 -4.24 -5.41 -14.38
C CYS A 126 -2.75 -5.75 -14.35
N ILE A 127 -2.26 -6.41 -13.30
CA ILE A 127 -0.88 -6.85 -13.15
C ILE A 127 -0.90 -8.33 -12.76
N ASP A 128 -0.11 -9.13 -13.48
CA ASP A 128 0.09 -10.53 -13.15
C ASP A 128 0.87 -10.66 -11.83
N GLU A 129 0.31 -11.37 -10.85
CA GLU A 129 0.85 -11.43 -9.48
C GLU A 129 2.22 -12.09 -9.39
N PHE A 130 2.54 -13.02 -10.31
CA PHE A 130 3.77 -13.80 -10.29
C PHE A 130 4.90 -13.18 -11.11
N SER A 131 4.58 -12.65 -12.29
CA SER A 131 5.57 -12.07 -13.21
C SER A 131 5.69 -10.55 -13.09
N GLY A 132 4.75 -9.88 -12.43
CA GLY A 132 4.69 -8.42 -12.34
C GLY A 132 4.40 -7.74 -13.69
N LYS A 133 4.06 -8.50 -14.73
CA LYS A 133 3.78 -7.95 -16.05
C LYS A 133 2.43 -7.25 -16.06
N LYS A 134 2.39 -6.06 -16.66
CA LYS A 134 1.14 -5.34 -16.92
C LYS A 134 0.31 -6.15 -17.93
N LEU A 135 -0.83 -6.67 -17.47
CA LEU A 135 -1.84 -7.35 -18.30
C LEU A 135 -2.75 -6.33 -18.98
N LEU A 136 -2.98 -5.20 -18.32
CA LEU A 136 -3.78 -4.10 -18.85
C LEU A 136 -3.11 -3.49 -20.08
N LYS A 137 -3.82 -3.50 -21.20
CA LYS A 137 -3.43 -2.78 -22.41
C LYS A 137 -4.11 -1.43 -22.44
N ASP A 138 -3.35 -0.37 -22.66
CA ASP A 138 -3.86 1.00 -22.60
C ASP A 138 -4.88 1.27 -23.71
N GLU A 139 -4.77 0.56 -24.83
CA GLU A 139 -5.69 0.63 -25.97
C GLU A 139 -7.07 0.05 -25.66
N GLN A 140 -7.19 -0.80 -24.64
CA GLN A 140 -8.47 -1.37 -24.20
C GLN A 140 -9.25 -0.43 -23.29
N ILE A 141 -8.64 0.67 -22.84
CA ILE A 141 -9.29 1.63 -21.94
C ILE A 141 -10.08 2.63 -22.80
N PRO A 142 -11.42 2.71 -22.66
CA PRO A 142 -12.22 3.66 -23.41
C PRO A 142 -11.80 5.11 -23.14
N GLU A 143 -11.80 5.97 -24.17
CA GLU A 143 -11.49 7.41 -24.00
C GLU A 143 -12.47 8.11 -23.05
N ASN A 144 -13.71 7.64 -23.03
CA ASN A 144 -14.79 8.14 -22.17
C ASN A 144 -14.90 7.37 -20.84
N VAL A 145 -13.87 6.63 -20.44
CA VAL A 145 -13.87 5.96 -19.13
C VAL A 145 -14.03 7.01 -18.04
N LYS A 146 -14.93 6.74 -17.08
CA LYS A 146 -15.20 7.64 -15.97
C LYS A 146 -15.38 6.87 -14.67
N PRO A 147 -15.06 7.48 -13.51
CA PRO A 147 -15.35 6.87 -12.24
C PRO A 147 -16.87 6.80 -12.04
N THR A 148 -17.37 5.64 -11.63
CA THR A 148 -18.77 5.40 -11.24
C THR A 148 -18.94 5.35 -9.72
N GLY A 149 -17.85 5.21 -8.98
CA GLY A 149 -17.82 5.28 -7.53
C GLY A 149 -16.40 5.54 -7.02
N ILE A 150 -16.29 6.37 -5.99
CA ILE A 150 -15.02 6.73 -5.35
C ILE A 150 -15.19 6.49 -3.85
N GLN A 151 -14.32 5.69 -3.25
CA GLN A 151 -14.37 5.35 -1.82
C GLN A 151 -13.00 5.50 -1.18
N THR A 152 -12.88 6.33 -0.16
CA THR A 152 -11.67 6.44 0.64
C THR A 152 -11.34 5.12 1.35
N LYS A 153 -10.07 4.70 1.30
CA LYS A 153 -9.54 3.53 1.99
C LYS A 153 -8.48 3.99 2.99
N GLY A 154 -8.97 4.42 4.16
CA GLY A 154 -8.12 4.96 5.22
C GLY A 154 -7.32 6.19 4.75
N ASN A 155 -6.11 6.33 5.26
CA ASN A 155 -5.27 7.49 4.98
C ASN A 155 -4.25 7.27 3.85
N TYR A 156 -4.27 6.11 3.19
CA TYR A 156 -3.23 5.73 2.24
C TYR A 156 -3.71 5.63 0.78
N ALA A 157 -5.01 5.36 0.55
CA ALA A 157 -5.52 5.08 -0.78
C ALA A 157 -6.99 5.44 -0.98
N VAL A 158 -7.41 5.39 -2.25
CA VAL A 158 -8.80 5.44 -2.69
C VAL A 158 -9.13 4.21 -3.54
N ALA A 159 -10.34 3.69 -3.42
CA ALA A 159 -10.88 2.71 -4.34
C ALA A 159 -11.78 3.39 -5.36
N ILE A 160 -11.58 3.08 -6.65
CA ILE A 160 -12.38 3.63 -7.75
C ILE A 160 -13.04 2.51 -8.52
N GLN A 161 -14.34 2.66 -8.75
CA GLN A 161 -15.10 1.86 -9.69
C GLN A 161 -15.18 2.63 -11.01
N TRP A 162 -15.06 1.92 -12.13
CA TRP A 162 -14.95 2.50 -13.46
C TRP A 162 -16.14 2.10 -14.34
N SER A 163 -16.46 2.95 -15.30
CA SER A 163 -17.52 2.70 -16.28
C SER A 163 -17.23 1.56 -17.26
N ASP A 164 -15.97 1.12 -17.37
CA ASP A 164 -15.56 -0.07 -18.13
C ASP A 164 -15.92 -1.39 -17.43
N GLY A 165 -16.57 -1.32 -16.25
CA GLY A 165 -16.97 -2.46 -15.44
C GLY A 165 -15.95 -2.86 -14.38
N HIS A 166 -14.80 -2.19 -14.30
CA HIS A 166 -13.74 -2.51 -13.36
C HIS A 166 -14.03 -1.96 -11.95
N LYS A 167 -13.94 -2.80 -10.91
CA LYS A 167 -14.41 -2.46 -9.56
C LYS A 167 -13.38 -2.65 -8.44
N THR A 168 -12.22 -3.20 -8.77
CA THR A 168 -11.17 -3.60 -7.81
C THR A 168 -9.97 -2.67 -7.81
N SER A 169 -10.06 -1.50 -8.46
CA SER A 169 -8.95 -0.55 -8.50
C SER A 169 -8.78 0.12 -7.15
N ILE A 170 -7.58 0.01 -6.57
CA ILE A 170 -7.15 0.72 -5.38
C ILE A 170 -5.91 1.53 -5.77
N TYR A 171 -5.92 2.82 -5.49
CA TYR A 171 -4.88 3.76 -5.84
C TYR A 171 -4.32 4.39 -4.59
N PRO A 172 -3.04 4.13 -4.26
CA PRO A 172 -2.34 4.87 -3.23
C PRO A 172 -2.32 6.36 -3.57
N TYR A 173 -2.44 7.24 -2.57
CA TYR A 173 -2.41 8.68 -2.80
C TYR A 173 -1.09 9.12 -3.44
N THR A 174 0.02 8.48 -3.08
CA THR A 174 1.34 8.72 -3.66
C THR A 174 1.35 8.45 -5.17
N LEU A 175 0.77 7.32 -5.61
CA LEU A 175 0.68 6.96 -7.03
C LEU A 175 -0.15 7.99 -7.82
N ILE A 176 -1.24 8.49 -7.23
CA ILE A 176 -2.05 9.53 -7.88
C ILE A 176 -1.24 10.82 -8.01
N GLN A 177 -0.54 11.24 -6.95
CA GLN A 177 0.28 12.45 -6.93
C GLN A 177 1.44 12.40 -7.94
N GLU A 178 2.05 11.23 -8.14
CA GLU A 178 3.12 11.03 -9.14
C GLU A 178 2.64 11.20 -10.59
N HIS A 179 1.35 10.98 -10.85
CA HIS A 179 0.77 11.03 -12.20
C HIS A 179 -0.17 12.22 -12.45
N ALA A 180 -0.55 12.94 -11.40
CA ALA A 180 -1.40 14.11 -11.50
C ALA A 180 -0.58 15.37 -11.81
N VAL A 181 -1.23 16.33 -12.45
CA VAL A 181 -0.64 17.62 -12.80
C VAL A 181 -1.15 18.66 -11.82
N GLN A 182 -0.25 19.50 -11.29
CA GLN A 182 -0.65 20.59 -10.41
C GLN A 182 -1.38 21.68 -11.20
N VAL A 183 -2.51 22.11 -10.67
CA VAL A 183 -3.25 23.27 -11.17
C VAL A 183 -2.74 24.49 -10.43
N GLU A 184 -2.25 25.49 -11.18
CA GLU A 184 -1.89 26.81 -10.65
C GLU A 184 -3.12 27.66 -10.32
#